data_AF-A0A0G4MNC9-F1
#
_entry.id   AF-A0A0G4MNC9-F1
#
_cell.length_a   1.000
_cell.length_b   1.000
_cell.length_c   1.000
_cell.angle_alpha   90.00
_cell.angle_beta   90.00
_cell.angle_gamma   90.00
#
_symmetry.space_group_name_H-M   'P 1'
#
loop_
_entity.id
_entity.type
_entity.pdbx_description
1 polymer ?
#
loop_
_entity_poly.entity_id
_entity_poly.type
_entity_poly.pdbx_seq_one_letter_code
_entity_poly.pdbx_strand_id
1 'polypeptide(L)'
;MSADDKRPSLSGSDVSKKATKLGVVSGVYIPVYLNILSILMFLRFGLILGQVGLLGILGLLITAYLVDFLTTLSLSAIASNGEVKGGGAYYLISRSLGPEFGGSIGVLFYLAQVLNTALNVVGLIDCIRMNLGPAFPQGYWTIYGFETAALLVCTALGLAGSSIFAKASNGLLVILTLAILSIPVSAIFKTPFQDDDLGIDFTGVSLQTLIDNFVPHTQGAAYKGFETFRELFGILFPATSGIFAGASMSGDLRNPSKAIPKGTLWAMLTTFIALEP
;
A
#
# COMPACT_ATOMS: atom_id res chain seq x y z
N MET A 1 47.25 46.32 -25.31
CA MET A 1 46.25 45.95 -26.33
C MET A 1 45.99 44.47 -26.18
N SER A 2 44.81 44.15 -25.66
CA SER A 2 44.32 42.80 -25.39
C SER A 2 44.08 42.08 -26.72
N ALA A 3 44.68 40.91 -26.93
CA ALA A 3 44.41 40.05 -28.08
C ALA A 3 43.55 38.88 -27.60
N ASP A 4 42.32 38.85 -28.13
CA ASP A 4 41.24 37.91 -27.88
C ASP A 4 41.66 36.42 -27.98
N ASP A 5 41.59 35.72 -26.85
CA ASP A 5 41.57 34.26 -26.75
C ASP A 5 40.16 33.76 -27.13
N LYS A 6 39.90 33.59 -28.43
CA LYS A 6 38.67 32.95 -28.93
C LYS A 6 38.75 31.44 -28.72
N ARG A 7 38.46 30.98 -27.51
CA ARG A 7 38.01 29.59 -27.28
C ARG A 7 36.57 29.47 -27.79
N PRO A 8 36.24 28.51 -28.65
CA PRO A 8 34.86 28.27 -29.03
C PRO A 8 34.12 27.78 -27.78
N SER A 9 33.13 28.56 -27.34
CA SER A 9 32.16 28.15 -26.33
C SER A 9 31.42 26.92 -26.84
N LEU A 10 31.75 25.76 -26.28
CA LEU A 10 30.93 24.56 -26.35
C LEU A 10 29.60 24.84 -25.62
N SER A 11 28.71 25.62 -26.22
CA SER A 11 27.28 25.58 -25.91
C SER A 11 26.70 24.37 -26.64
N GLY A 12 27.18 23.19 -26.26
CA GLY A 12 26.44 21.95 -26.49
C GLY A 12 25.15 22.11 -25.69
N SER A 13 24.06 22.37 -26.40
CA SER A 13 22.72 22.22 -25.88
C SER A 13 22.49 20.76 -25.55
N ASP A 14 23.05 20.30 -24.43
CA ASP A 14 22.53 19.15 -23.70
C ASP A 14 21.18 19.60 -23.14
N VAL A 15 20.18 19.56 -24.03
CA VAL A 15 18.80 19.36 -23.65
C VAL A 15 18.72 17.95 -23.09
N SER A 16 19.35 17.74 -21.92
CA SER A 16 18.96 16.70 -21.00
C SER A 16 17.47 16.92 -20.83
N LYS A 17 16.67 16.03 -21.44
CA LYS A 17 15.23 15.95 -21.22
C LYS A 17 15.03 15.98 -19.72
N LYS A 18 14.74 17.16 -19.17
CA LYS A 18 14.44 17.33 -17.74
C LYS A 18 13.22 16.45 -17.51
N ALA A 19 13.45 15.24 -17.00
CA ALA A 19 12.38 14.35 -16.63
C ALA A 19 11.43 15.17 -15.75
N THR A 20 10.16 15.24 -16.15
CA THR A 20 9.15 16.03 -15.47
C THR A 20 9.07 15.54 -14.04
N LYS A 21 9.66 16.29 -13.09
CA LYS A 21 9.71 15.89 -11.69
C LYS A 21 8.30 15.74 -11.14
N LEU A 22 8.06 14.68 -10.39
CA LEU A 22 6.77 14.33 -9.80
C LEU A 22 6.38 15.33 -8.71
N GLY A 23 5.08 15.66 -8.69
CA GLY A 23 4.47 16.45 -7.63
C GLY A 23 4.20 15.62 -6.37
N VAL A 24 3.79 16.28 -5.28
CA VAL A 24 3.49 15.63 -3.99
C VAL A 24 2.38 14.58 -4.13
N VAL A 25 1.33 14.90 -4.90
CA VAL A 25 0.18 14.01 -5.06
C VAL A 25 0.58 12.77 -5.86
N SER A 26 1.06 12.96 -7.09
CA SER A 26 1.40 11.86 -7.99
C SER A 26 2.60 11.03 -7.54
N GLY A 27 3.58 11.62 -6.84
CA GLY A 27 4.80 10.93 -6.46
C GLY A 27 4.85 10.41 -5.01
N VAL A 28 3.96 10.85 -4.12
CA VAL A 28 3.97 10.42 -2.71
C VAL A 28 2.59 9.94 -2.29
N TYR A 29 1.57 10.81 -2.37
CA TYR A 29 0.23 10.48 -1.87
C TYR A 29 -0.37 9.25 -2.57
N ILE A 30 -0.37 9.23 -3.91
CA ILE A 30 -0.99 8.15 -4.68
C ILE A 30 -0.27 6.81 -4.46
N PRO A 31 1.07 6.72 -4.56
CA PRO A 31 1.78 5.49 -4.24
C PRO A 31 1.55 4.99 -2.81
N VAL A 32 1.53 5.89 -1.82
CA VAL A 32 1.31 5.50 -0.41
C VAL A 32 -0.12 5.02 -0.20
N TYR A 33 -1.11 5.76 -0.71
CA TYR A 33 -2.52 5.38 -0.64
C TYR A 33 -2.77 4.00 -1.25
N LEU A 34 -2.21 3.74 -2.43
CA LEU A 34 -2.32 2.45 -3.11
C LEU A 34 -1.60 1.31 -2.37
N ASN A 35 -0.47 1.58 -1.72
CA ASN A 35 0.24 0.54 -0.95
C ASN A 35 -0.43 0.23 0.38
N ILE A 36 -1.02 1.23 1.05
CA ILE A 36 -1.83 1.02 2.26
C ILE A 36 -3.14 0.30 1.91
N LEU A 37 -3.78 0.66 0.79
CA LEU A 37 -4.98 -0.01 0.30
C LEU A 37 -4.65 -1.20 -0.59
N SER A 38 -3.79 -2.08 -0.08
CA SER A 38 -3.42 -3.32 -0.75
C SER A 38 -4.60 -4.31 -0.80
N ILE A 39 -4.52 -5.23 -1.77
CA ILE A 39 -5.45 -6.34 -1.98
C ILE A 39 -5.69 -7.18 -0.72
N LEU A 40 -4.71 -7.23 0.18
CA LEU A 40 -4.80 -7.96 1.45
C LEU A 40 -5.89 -7.42 2.36
N MET A 41 -6.12 -6.11 2.31
CA MET A 41 -7.21 -5.50 3.08
C MET A 41 -8.56 -6.04 2.59
N PHE A 42 -8.84 -6.01 1.29
CA PHE A 42 -10.14 -6.50 0.77
C PHE A 42 -10.37 -7.99 1.02
N LEU A 43 -9.33 -8.82 0.88
CA LEU A 43 -9.46 -10.27 1.05
C LEU A 43 -9.53 -10.71 2.52
N ARG A 44 -8.84 -10.02 3.43
CA ARG A 44 -8.71 -10.45 4.83
C ARG A 44 -9.62 -9.69 5.78
N PHE A 45 -10.05 -8.48 5.43
CA PHE A 45 -10.90 -7.66 6.31
C PHE A 45 -12.19 -8.37 6.70
N GLY A 46 -12.87 -9.03 5.76
CA GLY A 46 -14.10 -9.79 6.06
C GLY A 46 -13.88 -10.94 7.05
N LEU A 47 -12.78 -11.68 6.91
CA LEU A 47 -12.43 -12.78 7.82
C LEU A 47 -12.06 -12.26 9.22
N ILE A 48 -11.28 -11.18 9.29
CA ILE A 48 -10.87 -10.56 10.57
C ILE A 48 -12.10 -10.01 11.30
N LEU A 49 -12.98 -9.30 10.58
CA LEU A 49 -14.22 -8.77 11.13
C LEU A 49 -15.11 -9.90 11.67
N GLY A 50 -15.26 -11.00 10.93
CA GLY A 50 -16.06 -12.15 11.37
C GLY A 50 -15.50 -12.87 12.60
N GLN A 51 -14.19 -12.86 12.81
CA GLN A 51 -13.55 -13.55 13.95
C GLN A 51 -13.46 -12.71 15.22
N VAL A 52 -13.25 -11.39 15.08
CA VAL A 52 -12.94 -10.49 16.20
C VAL A 52 -14.05 -9.47 16.47
N GLY A 53 -15.03 -9.37 15.57
CA GLY A 53 -16.09 -8.38 15.64
C GLY A 53 -15.60 -6.97 15.34
N LEU A 54 -16.56 -6.03 15.32
CA LEU A 54 -16.33 -4.62 14.96
C LEU A 54 -15.36 -3.92 15.92
N LEU A 55 -15.53 -4.13 17.23
CA LEU A 55 -14.72 -3.44 18.23
C LEU A 55 -13.25 -3.86 18.17
N GLY A 56 -12.99 -5.15 17.97
CA GLY A 56 -11.62 -5.62 17.97
C GLY A 56 -10.88 -5.35 16.66
N ILE A 57 -11.56 -5.33 15.50
CA ILE A 57 -10.92 -4.85 14.25
C ILE A 57 -10.61 -3.34 14.33
N LEU A 58 -11.48 -2.54 14.96
CA LEU A 58 -11.20 -1.12 15.21
C LEU A 58 -9.97 -0.95 16.11
N GLY A 59 -9.87 -1.74 17.18
CA GLY A 59 -8.70 -1.75 18.06
C GLY A 59 -7.41 -2.15 17.34
N LEU A 60 -7.47 -3.15 16.46
CA LEU A 60 -6.34 -3.56 15.62
C LEU A 60 -5.90 -2.44 14.65
N LEU A 61 -6.86 -1.80 13.99
CA LEU A 61 -6.60 -0.68 13.08
C LEU A 61 -5.98 0.51 13.83
N ILE A 62 -6.56 0.93 14.95
CA ILE A 62 -6.02 2.05 15.75
C ILE A 62 -4.57 1.75 16.18
N THR A 63 -4.31 0.51 16.63
CA THR A 63 -2.95 0.11 17.05
C THR A 63 -1.97 0.12 15.88
N ALA A 64 -2.35 -0.41 14.73
CA ALA A 64 -1.51 -0.42 13.53
C ALA A 64 -1.21 1.00 13.03
N TYR A 65 -2.25 1.82 12.87
CA TYR A 65 -2.12 3.21 12.44
C TYR A 65 -1.34 4.07 13.43
N LEU A 66 -1.39 3.78 14.74
CA LEU A 66 -0.56 4.46 15.73
C LEU A 66 0.93 4.18 15.50
N VAL A 67 1.29 2.92 15.25
CA VAL A 67 2.68 2.52 14.94
C VAL A 67 3.13 3.18 13.63
N ASP A 68 2.30 3.15 12.59
CA ASP A 68 2.59 3.77 11.29
C ASP A 68 2.69 5.29 11.38
N PHE A 69 1.88 5.93 12.23
CA PHE A 69 1.92 7.36 12.49
C PHE A 69 3.24 7.75 13.17
N LEU A 70 3.64 7.05 14.24
CA LEU A 70 4.92 7.29 14.92
C LEU A 70 6.10 7.09 13.95
N THR A 71 6.07 6.02 13.14
CA THR A 71 7.10 5.74 12.14
C THR A 71 7.17 6.84 11.08
N THR A 72 6.02 7.36 10.65
CA THR A 72 5.96 8.47 9.69
C THR A 72 6.49 9.77 10.26
N LEU A 73 6.27 10.05 11.56
CA LEU A 73 6.86 11.21 12.22
C LEU A 73 8.39 11.10 12.26
N SER A 74 8.94 9.91 12.57
CA SER A 74 10.38 9.66 12.50
C SER A 74 10.91 9.83 11.07
N LEU A 75 10.21 9.29 10.07
CA LEU A 75 10.57 9.44 8.66
C LEU A 75 10.53 10.92 8.21
N SER A 76 9.55 11.69 8.68
CA SER A 76 9.43 13.12 8.43
C SER A 76 10.60 13.91 9.01
N ALA A 77 11.01 13.59 10.24
CA ALA A 77 12.20 14.18 10.85
C ALA A 77 13.47 13.87 10.04
N ILE A 78 13.62 12.63 9.55
CA ILE A 78 14.74 12.22 8.71
C ILE A 78 14.73 12.96 7.36
N ALA A 79 13.56 13.07 6.72
CA ALA A 79 13.41 13.69 5.41
C ALA A 79 13.54 15.23 5.43
N SER A 80 13.28 15.86 6.58
CA SER A 80 13.48 17.30 6.78
C SER A 80 14.90 17.66 7.20
N ASN A 81 15.69 16.69 7.67
CA ASN A 81 17.08 16.88 8.06
C ASN A 81 18.04 16.68 6.87
N GLY A 82 18.48 17.78 6.26
CA GLY A 82 19.47 17.80 5.18
C GLY A 82 18.92 17.91 3.76
N GLU A 83 19.80 18.16 2.79
CA GLU A 83 19.44 18.17 1.36
C GLU A 83 19.16 16.76 0.86
N VAL A 84 17.90 16.46 0.62
CA VAL A 84 17.48 15.20 0.01
C VAL A 84 17.87 15.21 -1.46
N LYS A 85 19.05 14.66 -1.76
CA LYS A 85 19.48 14.37 -3.13
C LYS A 85 18.78 13.08 -3.60
N GLY A 86 18.80 12.86 -4.90
CA GLY A 86 17.95 11.93 -5.68
C GLY A 86 17.93 10.42 -5.33
N GLY A 87 18.31 9.98 -4.12
CA GLY A 87 18.68 8.59 -3.83
C GLY A 87 17.61 7.71 -3.14
N GLY A 88 16.35 8.11 -3.09
CA GLY A 88 15.28 7.27 -2.51
C GLY A 88 15.30 7.21 -0.97
N ALA A 89 14.56 6.26 -0.40
CA ALA A 89 14.43 6.07 1.05
C ALA A 89 15.75 5.63 1.71
N TYR A 90 16.53 4.77 1.05
CA TYR A 90 17.81 4.31 1.59
C TYR A 90 18.81 5.46 1.76
N TYR A 91 18.99 6.29 0.73
CA TYR A 91 19.91 7.43 0.77
C TYR A 91 19.52 8.45 1.84
N LEU A 92 18.21 8.66 2.03
CA LEU A 92 17.67 9.51 3.09
C LEU A 92 18.08 9.02 4.48
N ILE A 93 17.90 7.72 4.74
CA ILE A 93 18.18 7.10 6.04
C ILE A 93 19.70 7.04 6.28
N SER A 94 20.47 6.55 5.31
CA SER A 94 21.92 6.34 5.47
C SER A 94 22.68 7.66 5.66
N ARG A 95 22.18 8.75 5.09
CA ARG A 95 22.80 10.08 5.25
C ARG A 95 22.51 10.70 6.61
N SER A 96 21.29 10.53 7.13
CA SER A 96 20.87 11.15 8.39
C SER A 96 21.26 10.33 9.62
N LEU A 97 21.27 9.00 9.53
CA LEU A 97 21.60 8.08 10.65
C LEU A 97 23.00 7.46 10.55
N GLY A 98 23.70 7.65 9.43
CA GLY A 98 25.00 7.05 9.18
C GLY A 98 24.94 5.70 8.45
N PRO A 99 26.09 5.22 7.94
CA PRO A 99 26.15 4.05 7.06
C PRO A 99 25.79 2.73 7.76
N GLU A 100 26.09 2.56 9.05
CA GLU A 100 25.80 1.33 9.79
C GLU A 100 24.29 1.10 9.98
N PHE A 101 23.58 2.15 10.42
CA PHE A 101 22.11 2.13 10.53
C PHE A 101 21.45 2.10 9.15
N GLY A 102 21.98 2.88 8.19
CA GLY A 102 21.47 2.90 6.82
C GLY A 102 21.54 1.53 6.15
N GLY A 103 22.69 0.84 6.24
CA GLY A 103 22.88 -0.51 5.69
C GLY A 103 21.92 -1.52 6.30
N SER A 104 21.84 -1.57 7.63
CA SER A 104 21.00 -2.53 8.35
C SER A 104 19.51 -2.34 8.05
N ILE A 105 19.02 -1.09 8.15
CA ILE A 105 17.61 -0.77 7.84
C ILE A 105 17.33 -0.98 6.35
N GLY A 106 18.28 -0.67 5.47
CA GLY A 106 18.15 -0.85 4.03
C GLY A 106 17.96 -2.32 3.62
N VAL A 107 18.73 -3.25 4.20
CA VAL A 107 18.60 -4.69 3.93
C VAL A 107 17.25 -5.21 4.43
N LEU A 108 16.84 -4.82 5.64
CA LEU A 108 15.53 -5.19 6.19
C LEU A 108 14.38 -4.66 5.32
N PHE A 109 14.47 -3.40 4.90
CA PHE A 109 13.48 -2.78 4.03
C PHE A 109 13.41 -3.47 2.66
N TYR A 110 14.56 -3.80 2.06
CA TYR A 110 14.60 -4.52 0.79
C TYR A 110 13.92 -5.89 0.90
N LEU A 111 14.24 -6.68 1.93
CA LEU A 111 13.62 -7.98 2.15
C LEU A 111 12.11 -7.87 2.39
N ALA A 112 11.68 -6.88 3.20
CA ALA A 112 10.27 -6.60 3.43
C ALA A 112 9.53 -6.28 2.12
N GLN A 113 10.12 -5.48 1.23
CA GLN A 113 9.51 -5.14 -0.06
C GLN A 113 9.44 -6.34 -1.03
N VAL A 114 10.44 -7.23 -1.01
CA VAL A 114 10.41 -8.49 -1.79
C VAL A 114 9.24 -9.36 -1.32
N LEU A 115 9.11 -9.57 0.00
CA LEU A 115 8.03 -10.37 0.58
C LEU A 115 6.66 -9.72 0.35
N ASN A 116 6.55 -8.40 0.49
CA ASN A 116 5.32 -7.67 0.21
C ASN A 116 4.90 -7.82 -1.27
N THR A 117 5.85 -7.77 -2.20
CA THR A 117 5.56 -8.00 -3.63
C THR A 117 5.03 -9.41 -3.86
N ALA A 118 5.63 -10.43 -3.24
CA ALA A 118 5.14 -11.81 -3.32
C ALA A 118 3.71 -11.95 -2.77
N LEU A 119 3.42 -11.34 -1.61
CA LEU A 119 2.08 -11.36 -1.01
C LEU A 119 1.01 -10.71 -1.92
N ASN A 120 1.34 -9.59 -2.57
CA ASN A 120 0.41 -8.93 -3.49
C ASN A 120 0.14 -9.78 -4.75
N VAL A 121 1.14 -10.49 -5.27
CA VAL A 121 0.96 -11.38 -6.44
C VAL A 121 0.09 -12.59 -6.09
N VAL A 122 0.30 -13.21 -4.93
CA VAL A 122 -0.56 -14.30 -4.45
C VAL A 122 -2.00 -13.80 -4.28
N GLY A 123 -2.18 -12.64 -3.64
CA GLY A 123 -3.50 -12.01 -3.48
C GLY A 123 -4.21 -11.73 -4.81
N LEU A 124 -3.46 -11.32 -5.85
CA LEU A 124 -4.01 -11.11 -7.19
C LEU A 124 -4.55 -12.40 -7.81
N ILE A 125 -3.77 -13.49 -7.74
CA ILE A 125 -4.18 -14.78 -8.31
C ILE A 125 -5.35 -15.38 -7.51
N ASP A 126 -5.36 -15.23 -6.18
CA ASP A 126 -6.49 -15.64 -5.35
C ASP A 126 -7.78 -14.89 -5.72
N CYS A 127 -7.72 -13.57 -5.97
CA CYS A 127 -8.87 -12.81 -6.45
C CYS A 127 -9.41 -13.32 -7.79
N ILE A 128 -8.53 -13.61 -8.74
CA ILE A 128 -8.91 -14.14 -10.07
C ILE A 128 -9.56 -15.52 -9.90
N ARG A 129 -8.99 -16.37 -9.04
CA ARG A 129 -9.53 -17.70 -8.73
C ARG A 129 -10.92 -17.63 -8.12
N MET A 130 -11.14 -16.72 -7.16
CA MET A 130 -12.45 -16.52 -6.55
C MET A 130 -13.49 -16.00 -7.56
N ASN A 131 -13.07 -15.17 -8.52
CA ASN A 131 -13.98 -14.61 -9.52
C ASN A 131 -14.34 -15.59 -10.65
N LEU A 132 -13.37 -16.39 -11.12
CA LEU A 132 -13.60 -17.37 -12.20
C LEU A 132 -14.16 -18.72 -11.69
N GLY A 133 -14.09 -18.97 -10.38
CA GLY A 133 -14.66 -20.16 -9.74
C GLY A 133 -14.18 -21.48 -10.39
N PRO A 134 -15.09 -22.41 -10.74
CA PRO A 134 -14.73 -23.74 -11.25
C PRO A 134 -14.09 -23.73 -12.65
N ALA A 135 -14.18 -22.61 -13.39
CA ALA A 135 -13.55 -22.47 -14.70
C ALA A 135 -12.02 -22.26 -14.61
N PHE A 136 -11.49 -21.93 -13.42
CA PHE A 136 -10.07 -21.73 -13.23
C PHE A 136 -9.36 -23.09 -13.08
N PRO A 137 -8.29 -23.36 -13.85
CA PRO A 137 -7.59 -24.64 -13.79
C PRO A 137 -6.97 -24.86 -12.41
N GLN A 138 -7.43 -25.90 -11.73
CA GLN A 138 -6.99 -26.24 -10.37
C GLN A 138 -5.72 -27.10 -10.44
N GLY A 139 -4.65 -26.64 -9.80
CA GLY A 139 -3.40 -27.40 -9.69
C GLY A 139 -2.28 -26.54 -9.11
N TYR A 140 -1.52 -27.07 -8.17
CA TYR A 140 -0.44 -26.33 -7.50
C TYR A 140 0.56 -25.72 -8.50
N TRP A 141 1.02 -26.53 -9.46
CA TRP A 141 1.95 -26.08 -10.51
C TRP A 141 1.35 -25.05 -11.46
N THR A 142 0.06 -25.15 -11.73
CA THR A 142 -0.65 -24.21 -12.60
C THR A 142 -0.80 -22.85 -11.91
N ILE A 143 -1.21 -22.83 -10.64
CA ILE A 143 -1.32 -21.61 -9.83
C ILE A 143 0.06 -20.95 -9.70
N TYR A 144 1.08 -21.72 -9.34
CA TYR A 144 2.45 -21.23 -9.23
C TYR A 144 2.99 -20.67 -10.57
N GLY A 145 2.62 -21.30 -11.69
CA GLY A 145 2.92 -20.81 -13.03
C GLY A 145 2.27 -19.45 -13.33
N PHE A 146 1.00 -19.27 -12.95
CA PHE A 146 0.30 -17.98 -13.10
C PHE A 146 0.89 -16.89 -12.20
N GLU A 147 1.23 -17.20 -10.95
CA GLU A 147 1.90 -16.26 -10.03
C GLU A 147 3.25 -15.81 -10.61
N THR A 148 4.05 -16.75 -11.10
CA THR A 148 5.36 -16.46 -11.71
C THR A 148 5.20 -15.61 -12.98
N ALA A 149 4.22 -15.94 -13.82
CA ALA A 149 3.93 -15.16 -15.03
C ALA A 149 3.49 -13.73 -14.70
N ALA A 150 2.62 -13.55 -13.69
CA ALA A 150 2.20 -12.23 -13.22
C ALA A 150 3.40 -11.41 -12.71
N LEU A 151 4.30 -12.03 -11.94
CA LEU A 151 5.52 -11.37 -11.46
C LEU A 151 6.45 -10.93 -12.61
N LEU A 152 6.59 -11.76 -13.65
CA LEU A 152 7.38 -11.40 -14.84
C LEU A 152 6.78 -10.22 -15.60
N VAL A 153 5.44 -10.18 -15.73
CA VAL A 153 4.73 -9.04 -16.33
C VAL A 153 4.94 -7.77 -15.50
N CYS A 154 4.78 -7.84 -14.18
CA CYS A 154 5.06 -6.71 -13.29
C CYS A 154 6.52 -6.23 -13.41
N THR A 155 7.46 -7.16 -13.53
CA THR A 155 8.89 -6.85 -13.75
C THR A 155 9.11 -6.13 -15.07
N ALA A 156 8.49 -6.61 -16.16
CA ALA A 156 8.56 -5.97 -17.47
C ALA A 156 7.97 -4.55 -17.45
N LEU A 157 6.85 -4.35 -16.75
CA LEU A 157 6.25 -3.03 -16.54
C LEU A 157 7.17 -2.11 -15.71
N GLY A 158 7.87 -2.64 -14.71
CA GLY A 158 8.86 -1.91 -13.93
C GLY A 158 10.03 -1.40 -14.79
N LEU A 159 10.44 -2.16 -15.80
CA LEU A 159 11.50 -1.77 -16.75
C LEU A 159 11.04 -0.71 -17.76
N ALA A 160 9.73 -0.60 -18.03
CA ALA A 160 9.18 0.35 -19.00
C ALA A 160 9.28 1.83 -18.54
N GLY A 161 9.57 2.09 -17.26
CA GLY A 161 9.98 3.40 -16.73
C GLY A 161 8.94 4.14 -15.86
N SER A 162 9.43 5.08 -15.05
CA SER A 162 8.65 5.77 -13.99
C SER A 162 7.49 6.63 -14.49
N SER A 163 7.56 7.11 -15.73
CA SER A 163 6.49 7.94 -16.32
C SER A 163 5.21 7.15 -16.66
N ILE A 164 5.35 5.86 -17.01
CA ILE A 164 4.22 4.96 -17.24
C ILE A 164 3.59 4.60 -15.91
N PHE A 165 4.42 4.31 -14.91
CA PHE A 165 3.98 4.04 -13.55
C PHE A 165 3.11 5.17 -13.00
N ALA A 166 3.56 6.43 -13.04
CA ALA A 166 2.79 7.56 -12.50
C ALA A 166 1.43 7.74 -13.19
N LYS A 167 1.35 7.51 -14.50
CA LYS A 167 0.07 7.56 -15.25
C LYS A 167 -0.84 6.38 -14.88
N ALA A 168 -0.29 5.17 -14.79
CA ALA A 168 -1.02 3.97 -14.42
C ALA A 168 -1.55 4.06 -12.97
N SER A 169 -0.73 4.56 -12.04
CA SER A 169 -1.12 4.73 -10.63
C SER A 169 -2.27 5.72 -10.46
N ASN A 170 -2.32 6.80 -11.25
CA ASN A 170 -3.47 7.71 -11.23
C ASN A 170 -4.76 7.01 -11.69
N GLY A 171 -4.68 6.20 -12.76
CA GLY A 171 -5.82 5.41 -13.23
C GLY A 171 -6.27 4.37 -12.19
N LEU A 172 -5.32 3.67 -11.57
CA LEU A 172 -5.58 2.69 -10.53
C LEU A 172 -6.24 3.32 -9.30
N LEU A 173 -5.82 4.52 -8.91
CA LEU A 173 -6.46 5.24 -7.80
C LEU A 173 -7.93 5.51 -8.09
N VAL A 174 -8.28 5.95 -9.30
CA VAL A 174 -9.69 6.22 -9.64
C VAL A 174 -10.52 4.93 -9.53
N ILE A 175 -10.01 3.83 -10.06
CA ILE A 175 -10.67 2.51 -9.98
C ILE A 175 -10.83 2.10 -8.51
N LEU A 176 -9.78 2.24 -7.70
CA LEU A 176 -9.78 1.85 -6.30
C LEU A 176 -10.74 2.69 -5.46
N THR A 177 -10.73 4.01 -5.65
CA THR A 177 -11.67 4.91 -4.97
C THR A 177 -13.11 4.60 -5.37
N LEU A 178 -13.39 4.31 -6.64
CA LEU A 178 -14.72 3.87 -7.07
C LEU A 178 -15.12 2.53 -6.44
N ALA A 179 -14.19 1.57 -6.35
CA ALA A 179 -14.42 0.29 -5.70
C ALA A 179 -14.75 0.47 -4.21
N ILE A 180 -14.00 1.32 -3.50
CA ILE A 180 -14.26 1.62 -2.08
C ILE A 180 -15.62 2.30 -1.91
N LEU A 181 -15.95 3.29 -2.74
CA LEU A 181 -17.25 3.96 -2.71
C LEU A 181 -18.40 3.01 -3.08
N SER A 182 -18.14 1.96 -3.86
CA SER A 182 -19.15 0.97 -4.21
C SER A 182 -19.57 0.09 -3.03
N ILE A 183 -18.73 -0.06 -1.99
CA ILE A 183 -19.04 -0.89 -0.80
C ILE A 183 -20.23 -0.32 -0.01
N PRO A 184 -20.22 0.94 0.48
CA PRO A 184 -21.35 1.49 1.22
C PRO A 184 -22.58 1.67 0.33
N VAL A 185 -22.40 1.99 -0.95
CA VAL A 185 -23.52 2.05 -1.91
C VAL A 185 -24.15 0.66 -2.06
N SER A 186 -23.36 -0.39 -2.20
CA SER A 186 -23.87 -1.77 -2.27
C SER A 186 -24.57 -2.18 -0.97
N ALA A 187 -24.07 -1.75 0.19
CA ALA A 187 -24.69 -2.03 1.48
C ALA A 187 -26.09 -1.41 1.62
N ILE A 188 -26.34 -0.25 1.00
CA ILE A 188 -27.62 0.47 1.04
C ILE A 188 -28.61 -0.06 -0.02
N PHE A 189 -28.12 -0.38 -1.22
CA PHE A 189 -28.98 -0.71 -2.36
C PHE A 189 -29.23 -2.21 -2.56
N LYS A 190 -28.36 -3.09 -2.04
CA LYS A 190 -28.53 -4.53 -2.22
C LYS A 190 -29.60 -5.05 -1.26
N THR A 191 -30.60 -5.75 -1.81
CA THR A 191 -31.62 -6.42 -1.00
C THR A 191 -30.99 -7.54 -0.17
N PRO A 192 -31.51 -7.83 1.04
CA PRO A 192 -31.05 -8.95 1.84
C PRO A 192 -31.06 -10.23 1.01
N PHE A 193 -29.96 -10.96 1.00
CA PHE A 193 -29.84 -12.24 0.30
C PHE A 193 -29.14 -13.24 1.22
N GLN A 194 -29.61 -14.48 1.13
CA GLN A 194 -29.07 -15.60 1.86
C GLN A 194 -28.56 -16.59 0.82
N ASP A 195 -27.27 -16.91 0.89
CA ASP A 195 -26.63 -17.86 0.00
C ASP A 195 -26.10 -19.04 0.83
N ASP A 196 -26.88 -20.13 0.85
CA ASP A 196 -26.60 -21.33 1.64
C ASP A 196 -25.34 -22.07 1.17
N ASP A 197 -24.93 -21.91 -0.11
CA ASP A 197 -23.73 -22.56 -0.67
C ASP A 197 -22.43 -21.88 -0.23
N LEU A 198 -22.48 -20.57 0.07
CA LEU A 198 -21.33 -19.78 0.52
C LEU A 198 -21.37 -19.46 2.03
N GLY A 199 -22.47 -19.80 2.72
CA GLY A 199 -22.69 -19.46 4.13
C GLY A 199 -22.74 -17.95 4.39
N ILE A 200 -23.24 -17.19 3.41
CA ILE A 200 -23.30 -15.72 3.48
C ILE A 200 -24.74 -15.29 3.76
N ASP A 201 -24.97 -14.83 4.99
CA ASP A 201 -26.21 -14.17 5.39
C ASP A 201 -26.03 -12.66 5.30
N PHE A 202 -26.51 -12.05 4.20
CA PHE A 202 -26.52 -10.59 4.07
C PHE A 202 -27.88 -10.04 4.50
N THR A 203 -27.94 -9.47 5.70
CA THR A 203 -29.17 -8.93 6.31
C THR A 203 -29.45 -7.46 5.93
N GLY A 204 -28.59 -6.83 5.14
CA GLY A 204 -28.65 -5.40 4.84
C GLY A 204 -28.20 -4.52 6.03
N VAL A 205 -28.65 -3.26 6.08
CA VAL A 205 -28.39 -2.35 7.21
C VAL A 205 -29.34 -2.71 8.37
N SER A 206 -28.97 -3.71 9.15
CA SER A 206 -29.71 -4.13 10.36
C SER A 206 -28.96 -3.74 11.62
N LEU A 207 -29.63 -3.00 12.51
CA LEU A 207 -29.07 -2.62 13.81
C LEU A 207 -28.83 -3.86 14.71
N GLN A 208 -29.64 -4.91 14.54
CA GLN A 208 -29.49 -6.16 15.29
C GLN A 208 -28.19 -6.87 14.89
N THR A 209 -27.95 -7.05 13.59
CA THR A 209 -26.71 -7.64 13.08
C THR A 209 -25.47 -6.83 13.48
N LEU A 210 -25.57 -5.50 13.55
CA LEU A 210 -24.48 -4.64 14.00
C LEU A 210 -24.16 -4.83 15.50
N ILE A 211 -25.19 -4.96 16.34
CA ILE A 211 -25.02 -5.21 17.78
C ILE A 211 -24.47 -6.63 18.00
N ASP A 212 -24.96 -7.61 17.26
CA ASP A 212 -24.52 -9.01 17.37
C ASP A 212 -23.04 -9.16 16.96
N ASN A 213 -22.60 -8.42 15.93
CA ASN A 213 -21.19 -8.38 15.48
C ASN A 213 -20.32 -7.36 16.23
N PHE A 214 -20.87 -6.64 17.21
CA PHE A 214 -20.13 -5.59 17.91
C PHE A 214 -18.99 -6.17 18.76
N VAL A 215 -19.25 -7.30 19.41
CA VAL A 215 -18.30 -8.01 20.26
C VAL A 215 -17.76 -9.27 19.57
N PRO A 216 -16.50 -9.65 19.84
CA PRO A 216 -15.94 -10.89 19.32
C PRO A 216 -16.82 -12.06 19.73
N HIS A 217 -17.19 -12.90 18.78
CA HIS A 217 -17.95 -14.11 19.04
C HIS A 217 -17.05 -15.08 19.81
N THR A 218 -17.17 -15.07 21.15
CA THR A 218 -16.41 -15.94 22.06
C THR A 218 -16.91 -17.38 22.06
N GLN A 219 -18.02 -17.67 21.36
CA GLN A 219 -18.63 -18.98 21.28
C GLN A 219 -18.10 -19.77 20.07
N GLY A 220 -16.87 -20.25 20.20
CA GLY A 220 -16.26 -21.17 19.25
C GLY A 220 -14.80 -21.43 19.60
N ALA A 221 -14.27 -22.59 19.21
CA ALA A 221 -12.88 -23.01 19.44
C ALA A 221 -11.80 -22.12 18.74
N ALA A 222 -12.21 -20.98 18.17
CA ALA A 222 -11.40 -20.13 17.31
C ALA A 222 -10.82 -18.87 17.99
N TYR A 223 -11.44 -18.32 19.03
CA TYR A 223 -10.94 -17.10 19.70
C TYR A 223 -10.19 -17.42 21.00
N LYS A 224 -8.86 -17.50 20.91
CA LYS A 224 -7.95 -17.72 22.05
C LYS A 224 -7.46 -16.40 22.66
N GLY A 225 -8.34 -15.38 22.72
CA GLY A 225 -8.02 -14.09 23.31
C GLY A 225 -6.83 -13.40 22.64
N PHE A 226 -5.77 -13.15 23.42
CA PHE A 226 -4.59 -12.40 22.96
C PHE A 226 -3.80 -13.10 21.83
N GLU A 227 -3.82 -14.43 21.77
CA GLU A 227 -3.13 -15.16 20.68
C GLU A 227 -3.76 -14.87 19.32
N THR A 228 -5.09 -15.00 19.23
CA THR A 228 -5.85 -14.69 18.02
C THR A 228 -5.73 -13.20 17.67
N PHE A 229 -5.73 -12.30 18.65
CA PHE A 229 -5.49 -10.88 18.41
C PHE A 229 -4.11 -10.62 17.79
N ARG A 230 -3.05 -11.25 18.31
CA ARG A 230 -1.68 -11.12 17.81
C ARG A 230 -1.53 -11.70 16.40
N GLU A 231 -2.14 -12.84 16.13
CA GLU A 231 -2.13 -13.47 14.81
C GLU A 231 -2.83 -12.59 13.77
N LEU A 232 -4.01 -12.06 14.10
CA LEU A 232 -4.77 -11.19 13.20
C LEU A 232 -4.10 -9.83 13.02
N PHE A 233 -3.46 -9.30 14.06
CA PHE A 233 -2.57 -8.14 13.92
C PHE A 233 -1.43 -8.42 12.94
N GLY A 234 -0.79 -9.59 13.03
CA GLY A 234 0.27 -9.99 12.11
C GLY A 234 -0.18 -10.12 10.65
N ILE A 235 -1.45 -10.43 10.42
CA ILE A 235 -2.06 -10.48 9.07
C ILE A 235 -2.43 -9.08 8.58
N LEU A 236 -2.94 -8.22 9.47
CA LEU A 236 -3.42 -6.87 9.13
C LEU A 236 -2.29 -5.85 8.98
N PHE A 237 -1.26 -5.91 9.82
CA PHE A 237 -0.20 -4.92 9.88
C PHE A 237 0.58 -4.77 8.56
N PRO A 238 0.94 -5.84 7.83
CA PRO A 238 1.55 -5.71 6.51
C PRO A 238 0.68 -4.96 5.50
N ALA A 239 -0.65 -5.03 5.64
CA ALA A 239 -1.56 -4.31 4.76
C ALA A 239 -1.54 -2.79 5.03
N THR A 240 -1.31 -2.34 6.28
CA THR A 240 -1.25 -0.90 6.59
C THR A 240 0.15 -0.29 6.44
N SER A 241 1.21 -1.10 6.43
CA SER A 241 2.62 -0.65 6.45
C SER A 241 3.16 -0.05 5.13
N GLY A 242 2.29 0.39 4.22
CA GLY A 242 2.64 0.94 2.90
C GLY A 242 3.30 2.33 2.88
N ILE A 243 3.61 2.91 4.04
CA ILE A 243 4.04 4.30 4.23
C ILE A 243 5.38 4.66 3.53
N PHE A 244 6.24 3.68 3.31
CA PHE A 244 7.56 3.89 2.68
C PHE A 244 7.53 3.99 1.15
N ALA A 245 6.41 3.64 0.51
CA ALA A 245 6.26 3.73 -0.94
C ALA A 245 6.40 5.19 -1.46
N GLY A 246 6.07 6.18 -0.63
CA GLY A 246 6.25 7.59 -0.99
C GLY A 246 7.69 8.09 -0.85
N ALA A 247 8.48 7.45 0.02
CA ALA A 247 9.90 7.79 0.22
C ALA A 247 10.81 7.11 -0.81
N SER A 248 10.43 5.94 -1.34
CA SER A 248 11.20 5.24 -2.38
C SER A 248 11.27 6.05 -3.68
N MET A 249 10.24 6.84 -4.01
CA MET A 249 10.20 7.72 -5.18
C MET A 249 10.83 9.11 -4.96
N SER A 250 11.53 9.32 -3.83
CA SER A 250 12.03 10.65 -3.46
C SER A 250 12.98 11.27 -4.49
N GLY A 251 13.64 10.46 -5.30
CA GLY A 251 14.56 10.92 -6.34
C GLY A 251 13.90 11.62 -7.53
N ASP A 252 12.67 11.25 -7.83
CA ASP A 252 11.89 11.81 -8.94
C ASP A 252 11.03 13.02 -8.50
N LEU A 253 10.98 13.32 -7.19
CA LEU A 253 10.17 14.40 -6.65
C LEU A 253 10.78 15.78 -6.91
N ARG A 254 9.91 16.78 -7.10
CA ARG A 254 10.34 18.18 -7.22
C ARG A 254 10.95 18.72 -5.93
N ASN A 255 10.33 18.43 -4.77
CA ASN A 255 10.72 18.89 -3.43
C ASN A 255 10.54 17.78 -2.39
N PRO A 256 11.42 16.78 -2.35
CA PRO A 256 11.26 15.60 -1.48
C PRO A 256 11.11 15.92 0.01
N SER A 257 11.91 16.84 0.57
CA SER A 257 11.89 17.17 2.01
C SER A 257 10.53 17.68 2.52
N LYS A 258 9.73 18.31 1.65
CA LYS A 258 8.38 18.80 1.99
C LYS A 258 7.28 17.87 1.48
N ALA A 259 7.54 17.16 0.38
CA ALA A 259 6.58 16.28 -0.27
C ALA A 259 6.34 15.01 0.54
N ILE A 260 7.40 14.38 1.04
CA ILE A 260 7.30 13.10 1.77
C ILE A 260 6.41 13.27 3.01
N PRO A 261 6.70 14.20 3.95
CA PRO A 261 5.89 14.32 5.17
C PRO A 261 4.42 14.64 4.90
N LYS A 262 4.17 15.59 3.99
CA LYS A 262 2.79 16.00 3.70
C LYS A 262 2.03 14.89 2.98
N GLY A 263 2.65 14.25 1.99
CA GLY A 263 2.01 13.21 1.18
C GLY A 263 1.69 11.96 2.00
N THR A 264 2.61 11.50 2.86
CA THR A 264 2.39 10.31 3.69
C THR A 264 1.34 10.55 4.77
N LEU A 265 1.38 11.71 5.46
CA LEU A 265 0.38 12.05 6.48
C LEU A 265 -1.04 12.19 5.89
N TRP A 266 -1.16 12.87 4.74
CA TRP A 266 -2.47 12.96 4.06
C TRP A 266 -2.95 11.60 3.59
N ALA A 267 -2.07 10.76 3.04
CA ALA A 267 -2.44 9.41 2.62
C ALA A 267 -2.94 8.58 3.80
N MET A 268 -2.19 8.53 4.91
CA MET A 268 -2.62 7.80 6.12
C MET A 268 -3.94 8.31 6.69
N LEU A 269 -4.15 9.63 6.72
CA LEU A 269 -5.41 10.20 7.22
C LEU A 269 -6.58 9.82 6.32
N THR A 270 -6.40 9.89 5.00
CA THR A 270 -7.45 9.49 4.05
C THR A 270 -7.73 7.99 4.06
N THR A 271 -6.72 7.13 4.25
CA THR A 271 -6.93 5.69 4.35
C THR A 271 -7.54 5.32 5.70
N PHE A 272 -7.17 5.98 6.80
CA PHE A 272 -7.80 5.77 8.10
C PHE A 272 -9.30 6.05 8.04
N ILE A 273 -9.68 7.20 7.48
CA ILE A 273 -11.10 7.58 7.30
C ILE A 273 -11.82 6.63 6.34
N ALA A 274 -11.18 6.21 5.25
CA ALA A 274 -11.79 5.29 4.29
C ALA A 274 -11.99 3.87 4.83
N LEU A 275 -11.24 3.49 5.87
CA LEU A 275 -11.30 2.17 6.49
C LEU A 275 -12.22 2.10 7.70
N GLU A 276 -12.61 3.26 8.23
CA GLU A 276 -13.57 3.34 9.32
C GLU A 276 -14.95 2.91 8.77
N PRO A 277 -15.56 1.84 9.32
CA PRO A 277 -16.82 1.26 8.84
C PRO A 277 -18.04 2.16 9.07
#